data_AF-A0A2E1I589-F1
#
_entry.id   AF-A0A2E1I589-F1
#
_cell.length_a   1.000
_cell.length_b   1.000
_cell.length_c   1.000
_cell.angle_alpha   90.00
_cell.angle_beta   90.00
_cell.angle_gamma   90.00
#
_symmetry.space_group_name_H-M   'P 1'
#
loop_
_entity.id
_entity.type
_entity.pdbx_description
1 polymer ?
#
loop_
_entity_poly.entity_id
_entity_poly.type
_entity_poly.pdbx_seq_one_letter_code
_entity_poly.pdbx_strand_id
1 'polypeptide(L)'
;MLENLEKLIKTIRERQASSPDKSYTNRLLNDKKLSVAKVKEEIGELIEAVEKDSNKIHEAADVIYHLMVYLETNNIKIEDVMNELKKRQK
;
A
#
# COMPACT_ATOMS: atom_id res chain seq x y z
N MET A 1 -4.92 4.33 -17.12
CA MET A 1 -3.52 4.27 -16.62
C MET A 1 -3.41 3.69 -15.20
N LEU A 2 -4.40 3.85 -14.32
CA LEU A 2 -4.35 3.32 -12.93
C LEU A 2 -5.39 2.21 -12.63
N GLU A 3 -6.00 1.59 -13.64
CA GLU A 3 -7.01 0.54 -13.46
C GLU A 3 -6.53 -0.61 -12.56
N ASN A 4 -5.24 -0.98 -12.64
CA ASN A 4 -4.65 -2.00 -11.79
C ASN A 4 -4.61 -1.60 -10.32
N LEU A 5 -4.41 -0.31 -10.01
CA LEU A 5 -4.40 0.21 -8.65
C LEU A 5 -5.81 0.20 -8.06
N GLU A 6 -6.82 0.61 -8.84
CA GLU A 6 -8.23 0.56 -8.43
C GLU A 6 -8.67 -0.88 -8.11
N LYS A 7 -8.32 -1.83 -8.99
CA LYS A 7 -8.57 -3.26 -8.75
C LYS A 7 -7.85 -3.75 -7.50
N LEU A 8 -6.60 -3.36 -7.29
CA LEU A 8 -5.83 -3.73 -6.10
C LEU A 8 -6.49 -3.23 -4.81
N ILE A 9 -6.90 -1.97 -4.76
CA ILE A 9 -7.61 -1.38 -3.61
C ILE A 9 -8.89 -2.17 -3.33
N LYS A 10 -9.68 -2.49 -4.37
CA LYS A 10 -10.88 -3.30 -4.23
C LYS A 10 -10.56 -4.68 -3.63
N THR A 11 -9.53 -5.36 -4.14
CA THR A 11 -9.09 -6.65 -3.60
C THR A 11 -8.60 -6.55 -2.14
N ILE A 12 -7.90 -5.48 -1.76
CA ILE A 12 -7.47 -5.25 -0.37
C ILE A 12 -8.70 -5.15 0.54
N ARG A 13 -9.70 -4.35 0.16
CA ARG A 13 -10.96 -4.18 0.91
C ARG A 13 -11.78 -5.48 0.99
N GLU A 14 -11.87 -6.24 -0.10
CA GLU A 14 -12.52 -7.56 -0.10
C GLU A 14 -11.83 -8.54 0.86
N ARG A 15 -10.49 -8.52 0.91
CA ARG A 15 -9.71 -9.36 1.84
C ARG A 15 -9.92 -8.97 3.29
N GLN A 16 -10.17 -7.70 3.59
CA GLN A 16 -10.53 -7.22 4.94
C GLN A 16 -11.84 -7.84 5.44
N ALA A 17 -12.82 -8.04 4.55
CA ALA A 17 -14.12 -8.62 4.87
C ALA A 17 -14.10 -10.17 4.94
N SER A 18 -12.99 -10.80 4.54
CA SER A 18 -12.83 -12.26 4.52
C SER A 18 -12.19 -12.80 5.81
N SER A 19 -12.31 -14.11 6.06
CA SER A 19 -11.84 -14.75 7.30
C SER A 19 -10.33 -14.51 7.58
N PRO A 20 -9.93 -14.28 8.85
CA PRO A 20 -8.58 -13.80 9.21
C PRO A 20 -7.40 -14.67 8.76
N ASP A 21 -7.59 -15.98 8.69
CA ASP A 21 -6.48 -16.94 8.64
C ASP A 21 -5.96 -17.27 7.23
N LYS A 22 -6.46 -16.63 6.17
CA LYS A 22 -6.22 -17.10 4.79
C LYS A 22 -5.30 -16.26 3.92
N SER A 23 -4.92 -15.03 4.28
CA SER A 23 -4.02 -14.24 3.42
C SER A 23 -3.06 -13.31 4.15
N TYR A 24 -1.88 -13.09 3.56
CA TYR A 24 -0.88 -12.14 4.02
C TYR A 24 -1.46 -10.71 4.17
N THR A 25 -2.27 -10.27 3.21
CA THR A 25 -2.96 -8.97 3.27
C THR A 25 -3.86 -8.86 4.49
N ASN A 26 -4.61 -9.92 4.83
CA ASN A 26 -5.52 -9.90 5.97
C ASN A 26 -4.75 -9.76 7.30
N ARG A 27 -3.59 -10.43 7.43
CA ARG A 27 -2.69 -10.24 8.58
C ARG A 27 -2.23 -8.79 8.72
N LEU A 28 -1.83 -8.16 7.62
CA LEU A 28 -1.44 -6.75 7.62
C LEU A 28 -2.61 -5.81 7.99
N LEU A 29 -3.80 -6.10 7.49
CA LEU A 29 -5.03 -5.34 7.76
C LEU A 29 -5.50 -5.46 9.22
N ASN A 30 -5.13 -6.53 9.91
CA ASN A 30 -5.49 -6.75 11.33
C ASN A 30 -4.35 -6.41 12.29
N ASP A 31 -3.13 -6.18 11.80
CA ASP A 31 -1.98 -5.78 12.60
C ASP A 31 -1.40 -4.43 12.13
N LYS A 32 -1.80 -3.36 12.83
CA LYS A 32 -1.31 -1.99 12.62
C LYS A 32 0.20 -1.85 12.77
N LYS A 33 0.82 -2.62 13.68
CA LYS A 33 2.26 -2.54 13.91
C LYS A 33 3.01 -3.20 12.76
N LEU A 34 2.50 -4.32 12.26
CA LEU A 34 3.07 -5.00 11.11
C LEU A 34 2.93 -4.17 9.82
N SER A 35 1.76 -3.58 9.58
CA SER A 35 1.54 -2.74 8.38
C SER A 35 2.46 -1.51 8.34
N VAL A 36 2.62 -0.79 9.46
CA VAL A 36 3.56 0.36 9.51
C VAL A 36 5.02 -0.08 9.41
N ALA A 37 5.38 -1.25 9.95
CA ALA A 37 6.73 -1.79 9.83
C ALA A 37 7.08 -2.08 8.37
N LYS A 38 6.18 -2.75 7.64
CA LYS A 38 6.35 -2.99 6.20
C LYS A 38 6.50 -1.69 5.41
N VAL A 39 5.63 -0.70 5.61
CA VAL A 39 5.77 0.59 4.90
C VAL A 39 7.16 1.22 5.07
N LYS A 40 7.73 1.15 6.28
CA LYS A 40 9.07 1.68 6.54
C LYS A 40 10.17 0.86 5.86
N GLU A 41 10.05 -0.46 5.88
CA GLU A 41 10.98 -1.39 5.23
C GLU A 41 11.01 -1.14 3.72
N GLU A 42 9.85 -1.18 3.05
CA GLU A 42 9.75 -1.01 1.59
C GLU A 42 10.26 0.35 1.11
N ILE A 43 10.06 1.41 1.90
CA ILE A 43 10.61 2.74 1.57
C ILE A 43 12.15 2.69 1.63
N GLY A 44 12.72 2.01 2.61
CA GLY A 44 14.16 1.80 2.71
C GLY A 44 14.71 1.00 1.53
N GLU A 45 14.05 -0.11 1.20
CA GLU A 45 14.41 -0.97 0.07
C GLU A 45 14.31 -0.23 -1.27
N LEU A 46 13.26 0.60 -1.46
CA LEU A 46 13.14 1.45 -2.64
C LEU A 46 14.29 2.46 -2.75
N ILE A 47 14.65 3.15 -1.65
CA ILE A 47 15.76 4.10 -1.65
C ILE A 47 17.06 3.38 -2.06
N GLU A 48 17.36 2.25 -1.41
CA GLU A 48 18.54 1.45 -1.72
C GLU A 48 18.55 0.96 -3.18
N ALA A 49 17.41 0.48 -3.68
CA ALA A 49 17.28 -0.02 -5.04
C ALA A 49 17.44 1.09 -6.09
N VAL A 50 17.02 2.32 -5.78
CA VAL A 50 17.25 3.49 -6.64
C VAL A 50 18.72 3.88 -6.63
N GLU A 51 19.37 3.94 -5.46
CA GLU A 51 20.79 4.27 -5.33
C GLU A 51 21.71 3.28 -6.05
N LYS A 52 21.33 1.99 -6.03
CA LYS A 52 22.08 0.90 -6.67
C LYS A 52 21.66 0.60 -8.10
N ASP A 53 20.72 1.36 -8.66
CA ASP A 53 20.11 1.12 -9.98
C ASP A 53 19.62 -0.33 -10.19
N SER A 54 19.04 -0.92 -9.15
CA SER A 54 18.57 -2.31 -9.14
C SER A 54 17.04 -2.39 -9.30
N ASN A 55 16.36 -3.30 -8.58
CA ASN A 55 14.93 -3.66 -8.70
C ASN A 55 13.93 -2.53 -8.35
N LYS A 56 14.25 -1.26 -8.59
CA LYS A 56 13.47 -0.06 -8.24
C LYS A 56 11.98 -0.09 -8.60
N ILE A 57 11.60 -0.76 -9.70
CA ILE A 57 10.20 -0.89 -10.10
C ILE A 57 9.43 -1.84 -9.17
N HIS A 58 10.07 -2.92 -8.73
CA HIS A 58 9.52 -3.88 -7.80
C HIS A 58 9.28 -3.23 -6.43
N GLU A 59 10.33 -2.61 -5.88
CA GLU A 59 10.24 -1.92 -4.57
C GLU A 59 9.22 -0.77 -4.60
N ALA A 60 9.12 -0.04 -5.72
CA ALA A 60 8.10 1.00 -5.86
C ALA A 60 6.68 0.42 -5.85
N ALA A 61 6.48 -0.76 -6.44
CA ALA A 61 5.19 -1.45 -6.39
C ALA A 61 4.86 -1.91 -4.96
N ASP A 62 5.83 -2.43 -4.23
CA ASP A 62 5.64 -2.90 -2.85
C ASP A 62 5.38 -1.73 -1.88
N VAL A 63 6.07 -0.60 -2.04
CA VAL A 63 5.73 0.65 -1.34
C VAL A 63 4.27 1.04 -1.57
N ILE A 64 3.80 1.05 -2.82
CA ILE A 64 2.42 1.41 -3.14
C ILE A 64 1.44 0.42 -2.49
N TYR A 65 1.69 -0.88 -2.62
CA TYR A 65 0.85 -1.92 -2.04
C TYR A 65 0.74 -1.80 -0.52
N HIS A 66 1.88 -1.73 0.17
CA HIS A 66 1.92 -1.65 1.63
C HIS A 66 1.35 -0.33 2.15
N LEU A 67 1.54 0.77 1.43
CA LEU A 67 0.89 2.04 1.75
C LEU A 67 -0.64 1.92 1.66
N MET A 68 -1.19 1.32 0.59
CA MET A 68 -2.64 1.13 0.46
C MET A 68 -3.20 0.28 1.61
N VAL A 69 -2.53 -0.82 1.96
CA VAL A 69 -2.93 -1.65 3.09
C VAL A 69 -2.89 -0.86 4.40
N TYR A 70 -1.83 -0.09 4.66
CA TYR A 70 -1.70 0.71 5.87
C TYR A 70 -2.77 1.80 5.99
N LEU A 71 -3.13 2.46 4.88
CA LEU A 71 -4.21 3.46 4.85
C LEU A 71 -5.56 2.82 5.21
N GLU A 72 -5.93 1.70 4.56
CA GLU A 72 -7.18 0.98 4.84
C GLU A 72 -7.22 0.45 6.27
N THR A 73 -6.10 -0.04 6.81
CA THR A 73 -5.95 -0.47 8.22
C THR A 73 -6.28 0.67 9.20
N ASN A 74 -6.09 1.92 8.79
CA ASN A 74 -6.36 3.10 9.60
C ASN A 74 -7.62 3.85 9.17
N ASN A 75 -8.49 3.23 8.36
CA ASN A 75 -9.72 3.84 7.84
C ASN A 75 -9.48 5.15 7.06
N ILE A 76 -8.31 5.30 6.45
CA ILE A 76 -7.98 6.42 5.57
C ILE A 76 -8.27 5.97 4.14
N LYS A 77 -9.28 6.57 3.51
CA LYS A 77 -9.67 6.21 2.15
C LYS A 77 -8.71 6.83 1.14
N ILE A 78 -8.24 6.03 0.19
CA ILE A 78 -7.41 6.52 -0.92
C ILE A 78 -8.12 7.61 -1.73
N GLU A 79 -9.44 7.55 -1.83
CA GLU A 79 -10.27 8.57 -2.47
C GLU A 79 -10.06 9.97 -1.83
N ASP A 80 -9.91 10.04 -0.51
CA ASP A 80 -9.64 11.30 0.20
C ASP A 80 -8.21 11.81 -0.07
N VAL A 81 -7.23 10.90 -0.13
CA VAL A 81 -5.85 11.23 -0.51
C VAL A 81 -5.81 11.77 -1.95
N MET A 82 -6.54 11.16 -2.87
CA MET A 82 -6.62 11.62 -4.27
C MET A 82 -7.26 13.01 -4.37
N ASN A 83 -8.29 13.30 -3.57
CA ASN A 83 -8.88 14.63 -3.48
C ASN A 83 -7.86 15.67 -2.99
N GLU A 84 -7.01 15.31 -2.03
CA GLU A 84 -5.94 16.17 -1.54
C GLU A 84 -4.84 16.38 -2.60
N LEU A 85 -4.39 15.32 -3.28
CA LEU A 85 -3.41 15.42 -4.37
C LEU A 85 -3.91 16.31 -5.51
N LYS A 86 -5.20 16.25 -5.85
CA LYS A 86 -5.81 17.11 -6.87
C LYS A 86 -5.66 18.60 -6.55
N LYS A 87 -5.61 18.99 -5.27
CA LYS A 87 -5.38 20.39 -4.87
C LYS A 87 -3.95 20.85 -5.16
N ARG A 88 -2.97 19.94 -5.18
CA ARG A 88 -1.54 20.22 -5.44
C ARG A 88 -1.20 20.32 -6.93
N GLN A 89 -2.12 19.92 -7.80
CA GLN A 89 -1.99 20.02 -9.26
C GLN A 89 -2.45 21.37 -9.82
N LYS A 90 -2.87 22.29 -8.95
CA LYS A 90 -3.13 23.69 -9.29
C LYS A 90 -1.83 24.47 -9.18
#